data_AF-W7QGD2-F1
#
_entry.id   AF-W7QGD2-F1
#
_cell.length_a   1.000
_cell.length_b   1.000
_cell.length_c   1.000
_cell.angle_alpha   90.00
_cell.angle_beta   90.00
_cell.angle_gamma   90.00
#
_symmetry.space_group_name_H-M   'P 1'
#
loop_
_entity.id
_entity.type
_entity.pdbx_description
1 polymer ?
#
loop_
_entity_poly.entity_id
_entity_poly.type
_entity_poly.pdbx_seq_one_letter_code
_entity_poly.pdbx_strand_id
1 'polypeptide(L)'
;MGRGKTWLMDGFHRHLQVPARRLHFHHFMRWVHQRQFQLSGTADPLTALAQELAAEVRVLCLDELFVNDIADAMLLGRLLGALFDEGLVLVCTSNQAPERLYADGFNRDRFLPAVAAMIRHMEVVELDGGQDHRLHPGKPLQRYWVTGPGRRSALAAIFDRLSEGEAKGSESIPAFIELGHRRVAVERRCKRVVWCRYAELCEQPLAALDFIALVDEFDHVLLSGVPRLSDASTSNSIARGTEDGAERIEAGERELPPLSRRDDGVRRFIALVDECYDRRVPLYVEAEVPMEELYPHGYLAFPFRRALSRLQEMQLARFGTR
;
A
#
# COMPACT_ATOMS: atom_id res chain seq x y z
N MET A 1 11.09 -3.03 15.46
CA MET A 1 9.71 -2.58 15.16
C MET A 1 8.98 -2.23 16.44
N GLY A 2 9.10 -1.00 16.99
CA GLY A 2 8.37 -0.61 18.22
C GLY A 2 9.22 0.00 19.36
N ARG A 3 10.43 0.48 19.06
CA ARG A 3 11.37 1.10 20.02
C ARG A 3 11.04 2.57 20.35
N GLY A 4 9.76 2.95 20.38
CA GLY A 4 9.33 4.32 20.69
C GLY A 4 9.60 5.38 19.60
N LYS A 5 10.05 5.01 18.39
CA LYS A 5 10.37 5.97 17.31
C LYS A 5 9.18 6.86 16.94
N THR A 6 8.00 6.27 16.78
CA THR A 6 6.76 7.02 16.48
C THR A 6 6.36 7.95 17.62
N TRP A 7 6.50 7.52 18.88
CA TRP A 7 6.23 8.37 20.04
C TRP A 7 7.21 9.55 20.13
N LEU A 8 8.49 9.30 19.84
CA LEU A 8 9.50 10.36 19.78
C LEU A 8 9.17 11.35 18.66
N MET A 9 8.76 10.87 17.49
CA MET A 9 8.30 11.71 16.40
C MET A 9 7.03 12.49 16.78
N ASP A 10 6.06 11.87 17.47
CA ASP A 10 4.88 12.54 17.99
C ASP A 10 5.26 13.67 18.97
N GLY A 11 6.20 13.39 19.86
CA GLY A 11 6.73 14.37 20.81
C GLY A 11 7.43 15.52 20.10
N PHE A 12 8.37 15.20 19.20
CA PHE A 12 9.13 16.17 18.42
C PHE A 12 8.21 17.10 17.63
N HIS A 13 7.33 16.54 16.79
CA HIS A 13 6.45 17.32 15.93
C HIS A 13 5.49 18.24 16.71
N ARG A 14 4.96 17.78 17.85
CA ARG A 14 4.07 18.60 18.70
C ARG A 14 4.75 19.81 19.33
N HIS A 15 6.07 19.79 19.49
CA HIS A 15 6.83 20.87 20.12
C HIS A 15 7.54 21.78 19.11
N LEU A 16 7.37 21.54 17.80
CA LEU A 16 7.89 22.44 16.77
C LEU A 16 7.14 23.78 16.79
N GLN A 17 7.91 24.86 16.75
CA GLN A 17 7.39 26.24 16.65
C GLN A 17 7.49 26.81 15.23
N VAL A 18 7.88 25.97 14.27
CA VAL A 18 8.03 26.32 12.86
C VAL A 18 7.04 25.53 12.01
N PRO A 19 6.65 26.01 10.83
CA PRO A 19 5.79 25.27 9.91
C PRO A 19 6.38 23.88 9.64
N ALA A 20 5.61 22.86 9.96
CA ALA A 20 6.03 21.48 9.83
C ALA A 20 4.89 20.64 9.26
N ARG A 21 5.26 19.64 8.47
CA ARG A 21 4.32 18.64 7.96
C ARG A 21 4.84 17.27 8.31
N ARG A 22 3.91 16.42 8.76
CA ARG A 22 4.20 15.04 9.11
C ARG A 22 3.30 14.08 8.34
N LEU A 23 3.92 13.02 7.84
CA LEU A 23 3.23 11.98 7.08
C LEU A 23 4.03 10.68 7.08
N HIS A 24 3.33 9.57 6.84
CA HIS A 24 4.00 8.30 6.54
C HIS A 24 4.72 8.39 5.19
N PHE A 25 5.89 7.76 5.09
CA PHE A 25 6.75 7.79 3.91
C PHE A 25 6.01 7.37 2.63
N HIS A 26 5.16 6.35 2.70
CA HIS A 26 4.44 5.88 1.51
C HIS A 26 3.37 6.89 1.01
N HIS A 27 2.73 7.65 1.91
CA HIS A 27 1.82 8.74 1.53
C HIS A 27 2.60 9.88 0.88
N PHE A 28 3.80 10.18 1.40
CA PHE A 28 4.69 11.14 0.79
C PHE A 28 5.05 10.73 -0.64
N MET A 29 5.47 9.49 -0.86
CA MET A 29 5.81 9.02 -2.20
C MET A 29 4.61 9.04 -3.15
N ARG A 30 3.40 8.63 -2.70
CA ARG A 30 2.18 8.74 -3.52
C ARG A 30 1.93 10.19 -3.96
N TRP A 31 2.06 11.14 -3.05
CA TRP A 31 1.92 12.56 -3.35
C TRP A 31 3.00 13.06 -4.32
N VAL A 32 4.26 12.65 -4.15
CA VAL A 32 5.38 12.96 -5.07
C VAL A 32 5.05 12.47 -6.49
N HIS A 33 4.63 11.22 -6.63
CA HIS A 33 4.27 10.65 -7.95
C HIS A 33 3.12 11.40 -8.60
N GLN A 34 2.05 11.71 -7.84
CA GLN A 34 0.91 12.48 -8.35
C GLN A 34 1.33 13.89 -8.80
N ARG A 35 2.14 14.59 -8.01
CA ARG A 35 2.63 15.93 -8.36
C ARG A 35 3.57 15.91 -9.55
N GLN A 36 4.46 14.93 -9.65
CA GLN A 36 5.34 14.77 -10.80
C GLN A 36 4.54 14.60 -12.10
N PHE A 37 3.43 13.85 -12.06
CA PHE A 37 2.53 13.73 -13.21
C PHE A 37 1.84 15.06 -13.55
N GLN A 38 1.38 15.82 -12.56
CA GLN A 38 0.76 17.13 -12.78
C GLN A 38 1.74 18.18 -13.31
N LEU A 39 3.02 18.07 -12.96
CA LEU A 39 4.12 18.91 -13.44
C LEU A 39 4.77 18.35 -14.73
N SER A 40 4.06 17.48 -15.46
CA SER A 40 4.54 16.95 -16.73
C SER A 40 4.79 18.10 -17.73
N GLY A 41 6.00 18.17 -18.26
CA GLY A 41 6.44 19.25 -19.16
C GLY A 41 7.29 20.33 -18.49
N THR A 42 7.40 20.33 -17.16
CA THR A 42 8.40 21.11 -16.43
C THR A 42 9.77 20.44 -16.56
N ALA A 43 10.83 21.23 -16.81
CA ALA A 43 12.18 20.70 -17.04
C ALA A 43 12.75 19.94 -15.82
N ASP A 44 12.40 20.35 -14.60
CA ASP A 44 12.79 19.63 -13.38
C ASP A 44 11.64 19.57 -12.34
N PRO A 45 10.72 18.60 -12.49
CA PRO A 45 9.53 18.50 -11.64
C PRO A 45 9.84 18.27 -10.15
N LEU A 46 10.96 17.60 -9.82
CA LEU A 46 11.30 17.31 -8.43
C LEU A 46 11.85 18.53 -7.70
N THR A 47 12.61 19.37 -8.40
CA THR A 47 13.09 20.66 -7.86
C THR A 47 11.92 21.62 -7.66
N ALA A 48 11.00 21.71 -8.63
CA ALA A 48 9.77 22.48 -8.46
C ALA A 48 8.95 22.00 -7.25
N LEU A 49 8.84 20.68 -7.07
CA LEU A 49 8.16 20.08 -5.92
C LEU A 49 8.85 20.42 -4.58
N ALA A 50 10.18 20.41 -4.55
CA ALA A 50 10.96 20.79 -3.37
C ALA A 50 10.75 22.26 -3.01
N GLN A 51 10.70 23.15 -4.00
CA GLN A 51 10.41 24.59 -3.82
C GLN A 51 9.01 24.82 -3.27
N GLU A 52 8.00 24.12 -3.81
CA GLU A 52 6.64 24.16 -3.30
C GLU A 52 6.58 23.74 -1.82
N LEU A 53 7.26 22.64 -1.46
CA LEU A 53 7.34 22.22 -0.06
C LEU A 53 8.09 23.22 0.82
N ALA A 54 9.19 23.79 0.34
CA ALA A 54 10.00 24.75 1.09
C ALA A 54 9.24 26.04 1.40
N ALA A 55 8.32 26.43 0.51
CA ALA A 55 7.42 27.56 0.71
C ALA A 55 6.37 27.28 1.80
N GLU A 56 5.94 26.01 1.95
CA GLU A 56 4.91 25.62 2.92
C GLU A 56 5.48 25.26 4.30
N VAL A 57 6.62 24.57 4.34
CA VAL A 57 7.18 23.98 5.55
C VAL A 57 8.68 24.19 5.70
N ARG A 58 9.12 24.32 6.95
CA ARG A 58 10.53 24.32 7.33
C ARG A 58 11.02 22.94 7.76
N VAL A 59 10.13 22.10 8.30
CA VAL A 59 10.45 20.75 8.77
C VAL A 59 9.50 19.73 8.13
N LEU A 60 10.07 18.73 7.46
CA LEU A 60 9.33 17.58 6.92
C LEU A 60 9.63 16.34 7.76
N CYS A 61 8.60 15.85 8.43
CA CYS A 61 8.66 14.65 9.28
C CYS A 61 8.12 13.44 8.51
N LEU A 62 8.99 12.49 8.17
CA LEU A 62 8.62 11.25 7.48
C LEU A 62 8.64 10.06 8.44
N ASP A 63 7.46 9.49 8.70
CA ASP A 63 7.34 8.27 9.49
C ASP A 63 7.53 7.01 8.67
N GLU A 64 8.16 6.02 9.29
CA GLU A 64 8.31 4.66 8.74
C GLU A 64 8.96 4.65 7.35
N LEU A 65 10.05 5.42 7.21
CA LEU A 65 10.85 5.45 6.00
C LEU A 65 11.37 4.05 5.69
N PHE A 66 10.81 3.48 4.63
CA PHE A 66 11.09 2.15 4.16
C PHE A 66 10.92 2.12 2.65
N VAL A 67 12.02 1.86 1.94
CA VAL A 67 12.07 1.85 0.48
C VAL A 67 12.11 0.42 0.01
N ASN A 68 11.11 0.06 -0.77
CA ASN A 68 10.97 -1.26 -1.36
C ASN A 68 10.84 -1.21 -2.87
N ASP A 69 10.31 -0.12 -3.45
CA ASP A 69 10.06 0.00 -4.89
C ASP A 69 11.26 0.63 -5.61
N ILE A 70 11.59 0.14 -6.81
CA ILE A 70 12.63 0.75 -7.65
C ILE A 70 12.26 2.15 -8.13
N ALA A 71 10.99 2.41 -8.45
CA ALA A 71 10.50 3.72 -8.85
C ALA A 71 10.65 4.72 -7.70
N ASP A 72 10.27 4.32 -6.47
CA ASP A 72 10.48 5.15 -5.29
C ASP A 72 11.97 5.38 -5.03
N ALA A 73 12.78 4.33 -5.14
CA ALA A 73 14.22 4.41 -4.97
C ALA A 73 14.87 5.38 -5.97
N MET A 74 14.46 5.35 -7.24
CA MET A 74 14.96 6.23 -8.30
C MET A 74 14.59 7.69 -8.05
N LEU A 75 13.36 7.95 -7.58
CA LEU A 75 12.91 9.31 -7.29
C LEU A 75 13.54 9.88 -6.03
N LEU A 76 13.66 9.05 -4.99
CA LEU A 76 14.04 9.50 -3.65
C LEU A 76 15.42 10.15 -3.64
N GLY A 77 16.39 9.62 -4.40
CA GLY A 77 17.73 10.20 -4.44
C GLY A 77 17.76 11.63 -4.95
N ARG A 78 17.09 11.89 -6.09
CA ARG A 78 16.99 13.23 -6.67
C ARG A 78 16.15 14.16 -5.79
N LEU A 79 15.05 13.64 -5.25
CA LEU A 79 14.14 14.42 -4.43
C LEU A 79 14.81 14.85 -3.12
N LEU A 80 15.50 13.95 -2.41
CA LEU A 80 16.22 14.30 -1.18
C LEU A 80 17.28 15.39 -1.44
N GLY A 81 18.04 15.27 -2.52
CA GLY A 81 18.98 16.31 -2.94
C GLY A 81 18.30 17.67 -3.09
N ALA A 82 17.23 17.74 -3.89
CA ALA A 82 16.47 18.98 -4.08
C ALA A 82 15.89 19.54 -2.78
N LEU A 83 15.35 18.70 -1.89
CA LEU A 83 14.82 19.14 -0.59
C LEU A 83 15.91 19.76 0.30
N PHE A 84 17.11 19.18 0.29
CA PHE A 84 18.24 19.72 1.05
C PHE A 84 18.77 21.02 0.44
N ASP A 85 18.82 21.12 -0.90
CA ASP A 85 19.25 22.33 -1.60
C ASP A 85 18.29 23.51 -1.32
N GLU A 86 16.99 23.24 -1.19
CA GLU A 86 15.97 24.22 -0.77
C GLU A 86 15.96 24.48 0.76
N GLY A 87 16.84 23.83 1.52
CA GLY A 87 17.02 24.09 2.95
C GLY A 87 15.94 23.52 3.87
N LEU A 88 15.18 22.50 3.43
CA LEU A 88 14.27 21.79 4.33
C LEU A 88 15.05 20.95 5.35
N VAL A 89 14.55 20.97 6.59
CA VAL A 89 14.99 20.04 7.62
C VAL A 89 14.16 18.76 7.52
N LEU A 90 14.82 17.63 7.28
CA LEU A 90 14.19 16.31 7.24
C LEU A 90 14.37 15.57 8.55
N VAL A 91 13.29 15.06 9.12
CA VAL A 91 13.33 14.15 10.28
C VAL A 91 12.61 12.87 9.91
N CYS A 92 13.29 11.74 10.03
CA CYS A 92 12.77 10.45 9.56
C CYS A 92 12.80 9.39 10.67
N THR A 93 11.76 8.55 10.75
CA THR A 93 11.82 7.31 11.53
C THR A 93 11.98 6.11 10.60
N SER A 94 12.96 5.23 10.89
CA SER A 94 13.12 3.98 10.14
C SER A 94 13.56 2.84 11.05
N ASN A 95 13.27 1.60 10.66
CA ASN A 95 13.77 0.40 11.34
C ASN A 95 15.09 -0.11 10.73
N GLN A 96 15.54 0.50 9.64
CA GLN A 96 16.80 0.19 8.97
C GLN A 96 17.70 1.44 9.01
N ALA A 97 19.01 1.22 9.13
CA ALA A 97 19.97 2.29 8.90
C ALA A 97 19.96 2.69 7.41
N PRO A 98 20.36 3.92 7.05
CA PRO A 98 20.35 4.39 5.66
C PRO A 98 21.01 3.43 4.66
N GLU A 99 22.11 2.79 5.02
CA GLU A 99 22.88 1.87 4.17
C GLU A 99 22.11 0.56 3.88
N ARG A 100 21.19 0.20 4.78
CA ARG A 100 20.36 -1.01 4.69
C ARG A 100 19.00 -0.75 4.04
N LEU A 101 18.64 0.51 3.79
CA LEU A 101 17.47 0.83 3.00
C LEU A 101 17.66 0.28 1.58
N TYR A 102 16.66 -0.46 1.09
CA TYR A 102 16.67 -1.05 -0.24
C TYR A 102 17.88 -1.98 -0.52
N ALA A 103 18.43 -2.65 0.51
CA ALA A 103 19.62 -3.50 0.39
C ALA A 103 19.47 -4.65 -0.63
N ASP A 104 18.32 -5.32 -0.64
CA ASP A 104 18.01 -6.42 -1.57
C ASP A 104 17.18 -5.95 -2.78
N GLY A 105 17.17 -4.63 -3.01
CA GLY A 105 16.42 -3.99 -4.07
C GLY A 105 16.98 -4.28 -5.47
N PHE A 106 16.10 -4.39 -6.45
CA PHE A 106 16.52 -4.51 -7.86
C PHE A 106 17.20 -3.20 -8.32
N ASN A 107 18.34 -3.31 -9.02
CA ASN A 107 19.16 -2.14 -9.42
C ASN A 107 19.48 -1.17 -8.28
N ARG A 108 19.87 -1.71 -7.10
CA ARG A 108 20.26 -0.94 -5.91
C ARG A 108 21.23 0.20 -6.18
N ASP A 109 22.11 0.07 -7.18
CA ASP A 109 23.06 1.13 -7.57
C ASP A 109 22.35 2.47 -7.88
N ARG A 110 21.11 2.42 -8.38
CA ARG A 110 20.29 3.61 -8.63
C ARG A 110 19.80 4.29 -7.35
N PHE A 111 19.79 3.58 -6.23
CA PHE A 111 19.41 4.10 -4.91
C PHE A 111 20.59 4.64 -4.11
N LEU A 112 21.83 4.25 -4.45
CA LEU A 112 23.03 4.71 -3.75
C LEU A 112 23.15 6.24 -3.66
N PRO A 113 22.73 7.05 -4.65
CA PRO A 113 22.69 8.50 -4.49
C PRO A 113 21.81 8.98 -3.34
N ALA A 114 20.68 8.31 -3.09
CA ALA A 114 19.79 8.63 -1.96
C ALA A 114 20.49 8.32 -0.64
N VAL A 115 21.11 7.15 -0.52
CA VAL A 115 21.89 6.75 0.66
C VAL A 115 23.01 7.76 0.92
N ALA A 116 23.75 8.15 -0.12
CA ALA A 116 24.82 9.13 -0.02
C ALA A 116 24.30 10.51 0.45
N ALA A 117 23.16 10.96 -0.08
CA ALA A 117 22.53 12.21 0.36
C ALA A 117 22.12 12.14 1.83
N MET A 118 21.52 11.03 2.28
CA MET A 118 21.15 10.83 3.69
C MET A 118 22.39 10.85 4.60
N ILE A 119 23.44 10.09 4.25
CA ILE A 119 24.68 10.05 5.04
C ILE A 119 25.35 11.43 5.12
N ARG A 120 25.28 12.20 4.04
CA ARG A 120 25.92 13.52 3.96
C ARG A 120 25.18 14.59 4.76
N HIS A 121 23.85 14.57 4.73
CA HIS A 121 23.02 15.68 5.21
C HIS A 121 22.23 15.36 6.48
N MET A 122 22.15 14.10 6.91
CA MET A 122 21.35 13.68 8.06
C MET A 122 22.22 13.05 9.14
N GLU A 123 21.84 13.27 10.40
CA GLU A 123 22.42 12.61 11.56
C GLU A 123 21.58 11.37 11.93
N VAL A 124 22.23 10.22 12.08
CA VAL A 124 21.57 8.97 12.49
C VAL A 124 21.60 8.85 14.00
N VAL A 125 20.42 8.94 14.63
CA VAL A 125 20.26 8.68 16.07
C VAL A 125 19.74 7.26 16.29
N GLU A 126 20.58 6.42 16.87
CA GLU A 126 20.18 5.07 17.27
C GLU A 126 19.42 5.09 18.59
N LEU A 127 18.18 4.62 18.55
CA LEU A 127 17.34 4.46 19.74
C LEU A 127 17.51 3.03 20.27
N ASP A 128 18.49 2.86 21.17
CA ASP A 128 18.74 1.61 21.88
C ASP A 128 18.12 1.67 23.28
N GLY A 129 16.80 1.50 23.33
CA GLY A 129 16.06 1.38 24.59
C GLY A 129 15.93 -0.08 24.97
N GLY A 130 16.68 -0.54 25.97
CA GLY A 130 16.61 -1.90 26.55
C GLY A 130 15.25 -2.28 27.19
N GLN A 131 14.21 -1.48 26.98
CA GLN A 131 12.83 -1.79 27.35
C GLN A 131 11.93 -1.57 26.14
N ASP A 132 11.41 -2.69 25.64
CA ASP A 132 10.46 -2.75 24.55
C ASP A 132 9.13 -2.13 25.00
N HIS A 133 8.92 -0.84 24.73
CA HIS A 133 7.63 -0.15 24.96
C HIS A 133 6.50 -0.68 24.05
N ARG A 134 6.75 -1.75 23.27
CA ARG A 134 5.75 -2.52 22.51
C ARG A 134 4.66 -3.16 23.34
N LEU A 135 4.61 -3.03 24.67
CA LEU A 135 3.59 -3.67 25.49
C LEU A 135 2.14 -3.25 25.19
N HIS A 136 1.91 -2.32 24.24
CA HIS A 136 0.60 -2.09 23.66
C HIS A 136 0.65 -2.09 22.11
N PRO A 137 0.75 -3.26 21.43
CA PRO A 137 0.30 -3.32 20.05
C PRO A 137 -1.17 -2.90 20.09
N GLY A 138 -1.55 -1.87 19.31
CA GLY A 138 -2.94 -1.38 19.30
C GLY A 138 -3.88 -2.57 19.22
N LYS A 139 -4.90 -2.62 20.10
CA LYS A 139 -5.75 -3.81 20.30
C LYS A 139 -6.11 -4.41 18.94
N PRO A 140 -5.76 -5.69 18.67
CA PRO A 140 -6.08 -6.28 17.38
C PRO A 140 -7.60 -6.28 17.20
N LEU A 141 -8.04 -5.91 16.01
CA LEU A 141 -9.42 -6.02 15.56
C LEU A 141 -9.42 -6.80 14.27
N GLN A 142 -9.94 -8.03 14.33
CA GLN A 142 -9.99 -8.91 13.18
C GLN A 142 -10.89 -8.32 12.09
N ARG A 143 -10.30 -8.15 10.91
CA ARG A 143 -10.97 -7.76 9.66
C ARG A 143 -10.58 -8.68 8.49
N TYR A 144 -9.91 -9.79 8.78
CA TYR A 144 -9.54 -10.80 7.79
C TYR A 144 -9.91 -12.20 8.27
N TRP A 145 -10.47 -13.01 7.37
CA TRP A 145 -10.86 -14.39 7.63
C TRP A 145 -10.36 -15.30 6.51
N VAL A 146 -9.87 -16.47 6.91
CA VAL A 146 -9.57 -17.58 6.01
C VAL A 146 -10.77 -18.52 5.99
N THR A 147 -11.44 -18.63 4.85
CA THR A 147 -12.66 -19.42 4.68
C THR A 147 -12.44 -20.43 3.55
N GLY A 148 -12.42 -21.70 3.91
CA GLY A 148 -12.38 -22.81 2.96
C GLY A 148 -13.74 -23.07 2.30
N PRO A 149 -13.77 -23.84 1.19
CA PRO A 149 -14.98 -24.13 0.46
C PRO A 149 -16.06 -24.78 1.35
N GLY A 150 -17.31 -24.30 1.22
CA GLY A 150 -18.47 -24.82 1.95
C GLY A 150 -18.69 -24.29 3.37
N ARG A 151 -17.84 -23.39 3.87
CA ARG A 151 -18.07 -22.71 5.16
C ARG A 151 -18.98 -21.49 5.00
N ARG A 152 -19.78 -21.21 6.03
CA ARG A 152 -20.61 -20.00 6.10
C ARG A 152 -19.72 -18.77 6.26
N SER A 153 -19.99 -17.74 5.46
CA SER A 153 -19.20 -16.50 5.49
C SER A 153 -19.27 -15.82 6.86
N ALA A 154 -18.10 -15.47 7.42
CA ALA A 154 -18.01 -14.71 8.66
C ALA A 154 -18.51 -13.27 8.49
N LEU A 155 -18.49 -12.76 7.25
CA LEU A 155 -18.86 -11.38 6.92
C LEU A 155 -20.34 -11.10 7.14
N ALA A 156 -21.21 -12.11 7.14
CA ALA A 156 -22.64 -11.93 7.41
C ALA A 156 -22.90 -11.34 8.80
N ALA A 157 -22.26 -11.89 9.84
CA ALA A 157 -22.38 -11.39 11.21
C ALA A 157 -21.72 -10.02 11.38
N ILE A 158 -20.63 -9.76 10.63
CA ILE A 158 -19.97 -8.46 10.63
C ILE A 158 -20.86 -7.39 10.00
N PHE A 159 -21.49 -7.70 8.86
CA PHE A 159 -22.44 -6.81 8.21
C PHE A 159 -23.60 -6.44 9.14
N ASP A 160 -24.19 -7.44 9.80
CA ASP A 160 -25.29 -7.23 10.75
C ASP A 160 -24.88 -6.28 11.87
N ARG A 161 -23.71 -6.50 12.47
CA ARG A 161 -23.15 -5.65 13.53
C ARG A 161 -22.85 -4.23 13.07
N LEU A 162 -22.25 -4.06 11.90
CA LEU A 162 -21.91 -2.73 11.35
C LEU A 162 -23.14 -1.95 10.88
N SER A 163 -24.27 -2.65 10.68
CA SER A 163 -25.55 -2.06 10.31
C SER A 163 -26.46 -1.82 11.51
N GLU A 164 -26.01 -2.09 12.75
CA GLU A 164 -26.77 -1.85 13.97
C GLU A 164 -27.10 -0.34 14.11
N GLY A 165 -28.38 -0.03 14.36
CA GLY A 165 -28.86 1.35 14.52
C GLY A 165 -29.40 2.01 13.23
N GLU A 166 -29.20 1.40 12.07
CA GLU A 166 -29.95 1.77 10.85
C GLU A 166 -31.38 1.21 10.97
N ALA A 167 -32.39 2.00 10.59
CA ALA A 167 -33.78 1.55 10.60
C ALA A 167 -33.89 0.28 9.75
N LYS A 168 -34.52 -0.78 10.30
CA LYS A 168 -34.83 -2.06 9.61
C LYS A 168 -35.89 -1.86 8.51
N GLY A 169 -35.58 -1.01 7.55
CA GLY A 169 -36.47 -0.61 6.47
C GLY A 169 -35.66 -0.17 5.26
N SER A 170 -35.04 -1.12 4.56
CA SER A 170 -34.94 -1.16 3.10
C SER A 170 -34.18 -2.44 2.69
N GLU A 171 -34.97 -3.48 2.40
CA GLU A 171 -34.73 -4.59 1.45
C GLU A 171 -33.42 -5.40 1.54
N SER A 172 -33.54 -6.60 2.13
CA SER A 172 -32.65 -7.73 1.90
C SER A 172 -32.90 -8.35 0.51
N ILE A 173 -32.47 -7.67 -0.54
CA ILE A 173 -32.43 -8.18 -1.91
C ILE A 173 -31.03 -7.86 -2.45
N PRO A 174 -30.36 -8.74 -3.24
CA PRO A 174 -29.13 -8.38 -3.93
C PRO A 174 -29.38 -7.10 -4.73
N ALA A 175 -28.88 -6.00 -4.19
CA ALA A 175 -28.89 -4.71 -4.84
C ALA A 175 -27.60 -4.61 -5.66
N PHE A 176 -27.62 -3.72 -6.63
CA PHE A 176 -26.40 -3.25 -7.25
C PHE A 176 -26.08 -1.89 -6.63
N ILE A 177 -24.81 -1.52 -6.67
CA ILE A 177 -24.39 -0.13 -6.51
C ILE A 177 -24.01 0.44 -7.87
N GLU A 178 -24.14 1.74 -8.03
CA GLU A 178 -23.72 2.46 -9.22
C GLU A 178 -22.39 3.14 -8.96
N LEU A 179 -21.31 2.61 -9.53
CA LEU A 179 -20.00 3.24 -9.52
C LEU A 179 -19.81 3.92 -10.89
N GLY A 180 -20.07 5.22 -10.94
CA GLY A 180 -20.11 5.98 -12.18
C GLY A 180 -21.21 5.49 -13.13
N HIS A 181 -20.82 4.84 -14.23
CA HIS A 181 -21.73 4.29 -15.23
C HIS A 181 -21.89 2.76 -15.13
N ARG A 182 -21.36 2.15 -14.07
CA ARG A 182 -21.32 0.69 -13.91
C ARG A 182 -22.16 0.22 -12.75
N ARG A 183 -22.88 -0.88 -12.97
CA ARG A 183 -23.64 -1.58 -11.94
C ARG A 183 -22.81 -2.73 -11.42
N VAL A 184 -22.45 -2.66 -10.14
CA VAL A 184 -21.70 -3.72 -9.44
C VAL A 184 -22.69 -4.48 -8.57
N ALA A 185 -22.77 -5.80 -8.73
CA ALA A 185 -23.65 -6.61 -7.89
C ALA A 185 -23.10 -6.66 -6.45
N VAL A 186 -23.99 -6.56 -5.46
CA VAL A 186 -23.63 -6.67 -4.04
C VAL A 186 -24.38 -7.81 -3.38
N GLU A 187 -23.75 -8.43 -2.39
CA GLU A 187 -24.40 -9.39 -1.50
C GLU A 187 -25.44 -8.67 -0.64
N ARG A 188 -25.01 -7.59 -0.01
CA ARG A 188 -25.81 -6.75 0.90
C ARG A 188 -25.25 -5.33 0.90
N ARG A 189 -26.12 -4.33 1.09
CA ARG A 189 -25.71 -2.95 1.38
C ARG A 189 -26.66 -2.28 2.36
N CYS A 190 -26.16 -1.30 3.08
CA CYS A 190 -26.94 -0.29 3.79
C CYS A 190 -26.31 1.07 3.51
N LYS A 191 -26.73 2.14 4.20
CA LYS A 191 -26.18 3.49 3.96
C LYS A 191 -24.68 3.61 4.19
N ARG A 192 -24.11 2.74 5.04
CA ARG A 192 -22.72 2.87 5.53
C ARG A 192 -21.83 1.70 5.18
N VAL A 193 -22.42 0.56 4.81
CA VAL A 193 -21.72 -0.72 4.63
C VAL A 193 -22.10 -1.30 3.28
N VAL A 194 -21.09 -1.73 2.52
CA VAL A 194 -21.29 -2.48 1.29
C VAL A 194 -20.55 -3.80 1.36
N TRP A 195 -21.18 -4.87 0.89
CA TRP A 195 -20.58 -6.19 0.78
C TRP A 195 -20.62 -6.69 -0.66
N CYS A 196 -19.44 -6.81 -1.27
CA CYS A 196 -19.25 -7.31 -2.63
C CYS A 196 -18.46 -8.64 -2.64
N ARG A 197 -18.55 -9.39 -3.74
CA ARG A 197 -17.63 -10.48 -4.05
C ARG A 197 -16.39 -9.95 -4.77
N TYR A 198 -15.26 -10.65 -4.61
CA TYR A 198 -14.04 -10.41 -5.37
C TYR A 198 -14.29 -10.38 -6.88
N ALA A 199 -15.09 -11.30 -7.41
CA ALA A 199 -15.43 -11.35 -8.83
C ALA A 199 -16.09 -10.06 -9.35
N GLU A 200 -16.86 -9.36 -8.51
CA GLU A 200 -17.59 -8.16 -8.90
C GLU A 200 -16.72 -6.89 -8.86
N LEU A 201 -15.76 -6.82 -7.93
CA LEU A 201 -14.88 -5.65 -7.78
C LEU A 201 -13.54 -5.79 -8.49
N CYS A 202 -12.99 -7.00 -8.55
CA CYS A 202 -11.63 -7.24 -9.01
C CYS A 202 -11.58 -7.99 -10.35
N GLU A 203 -12.59 -8.77 -10.73
CA GLU A 203 -12.59 -9.44 -12.05
C GLU A 203 -13.33 -8.63 -13.13
N GLN A 204 -14.13 -7.64 -12.72
CA GLN A 204 -14.76 -6.69 -13.63
C GLN A 204 -13.80 -5.56 -14.04
N PRO A 205 -13.98 -4.92 -15.22
CA PRO A 205 -13.07 -3.88 -15.70
C PRO A 205 -13.28 -2.51 -14.99
N LEU A 206 -13.20 -2.48 -13.67
CA LEU A 206 -13.26 -1.26 -12.85
C LEU A 206 -11.93 -0.50 -12.91
N ALA A 207 -12.01 0.82 -12.85
CA ALA A 207 -10.89 1.75 -12.80
C ALA A 207 -10.70 2.33 -11.40
N ALA A 208 -9.58 3.04 -11.17
CA ALA A 208 -9.29 3.68 -9.90
C ALA A 208 -10.41 4.63 -9.42
N LEU A 209 -11.05 5.34 -10.35
CA LEU A 209 -12.18 6.25 -10.06
C LEU A 209 -13.39 5.52 -9.49
N ASP A 210 -13.61 4.25 -9.86
CA ASP A 210 -14.73 3.47 -9.34
C ASP A 210 -14.50 3.10 -7.87
N PHE A 211 -13.26 2.74 -7.51
CA PHE A 211 -12.91 2.49 -6.10
C PHE A 211 -12.97 3.76 -5.26
N ILE A 212 -12.58 4.90 -5.83
CA ILE A 212 -12.77 6.22 -5.20
C ILE A 212 -14.25 6.45 -4.86
N ALA A 213 -15.14 6.29 -5.83
CA ALA A 213 -16.58 6.45 -5.61
C ALA A 213 -17.10 5.47 -4.54
N LEU A 214 -16.64 4.22 -4.55
CA LEU A 214 -17.00 3.21 -3.55
C LEU A 214 -16.63 3.65 -2.13
N VAL A 215 -15.41 4.13 -1.90
CA VAL A 215 -14.95 4.52 -0.56
C VAL A 215 -15.38 5.94 -0.14
N ASP A 216 -15.88 6.76 -1.08
CA ASP A 216 -16.56 8.02 -0.78
C ASP A 216 -18.02 7.78 -0.33
N GLU A 217 -18.68 6.73 -0.85
CA GLU A 217 -20.06 6.39 -0.49
C GLU A 217 -20.17 5.57 0.81
N PHE A 218 -19.24 4.66 1.08
CA PHE A 218 -19.33 3.71 2.19
C PHE A 218 -18.23 3.89 3.24
N ASP A 219 -18.62 3.82 4.52
CA ASP A 219 -17.71 3.85 5.66
C ASP A 219 -17.01 2.49 5.89
N HIS A 220 -17.60 1.40 5.39
CA HIS A 220 -17.10 0.03 5.55
C HIS A 220 -17.28 -0.77 4.26
N VAL A 221 -16.23 -1.47 3.83
CA VAL A 221 -16.25 -2.34 2.66
C VAL A 221 -16.00 -3.79 3.09
N LEU A 222 -16.89 -4.69 2.73
CA LEU A 222 -16.78 -6.14 2.94
C LEU A 222 -16.52 -6.81 1.59
N LEU A 223 -15.52 -7.69 1.54
CA LEU A 223 -15.08 -8.39 0.34
C LEU A 223 -14.98 -9.88 0.61
N SER A 224 -15.88 -10.67 0.03
CA SER A 224 -15.85 -12.14 0.13
C SER A 224 -15.33 -12.82 -1.13
N GLY A 225 -14.85 -14.06 -0.96
CA GLY A 225 -14.48 -14.92 -2.08
C GLY A 225 -13.19 -14.50 -2.76
N VAL A 226 -12.25 -13.92 -2.01
CA VAL A 226 -10.91 -13.62 -2.54
C VAL A 226 -10.15 -14.94 -2.72
N PRO A 227 -9.82 -15.34 -3.96
CA PRO A 227 -9.12 -16.59 -4.18
C PRO A 227 -7.64 -16.46 -3.80
N ARG A 228 -6.91 -17.57 -3.78
CA ARG A 228 -5.44 -17.48 -3.88
C ARG A 228 -5.08 -16.78 -5.18
N LEU A 229 -4.42 -15.63 -5.08
CA LEU A 229 -4.15 -14.74 -6.20
C LEU A 229 -2.91 -15.14 -7.02
N SER A 230 -2.02 -15.95 -6.44
CA SER A 230 -0.87 -16.53 -7.16
C SER A 230 -1.30 -17.68 -8.08
N ASP A 231 -0.71 -17.76 -9.27
CA ASP A 231 -0.93 -18.89 -10.18
C ASP A 231 -0.22 -20.15 -9.65
N ALA A 232 -0.93 -21.28 -9.60
CA ALA A 232 -0.36 -22.58 -9.27
C ALA A 232 0.49 -23.18 -10.43
N SER A 233 0.48 -22.57 -11.61
CA SER A 233 1.03 -23.13 -12.86
C SER A 233 2.31 -22.43 -13.34
N THR A 234 3.36 -22.44 -12.53
CA THR A 234 4.74 -22.23 -13.01
C THR A 234 5.61 -23.47 -12.82
N SER A 235 5.01 -24.66 -12.89
CA SER A 235 5.76 -25.91 -13.07
C SER A 235 5.90 -26.24 -14.57
N ASN A 236 7.09 -26.00 -15.10
CA ASN A 236 7.70 -26.65 -16.26
C ASN A 236 6.84 -26.94 -17.49
N SER A 237 7.00 -26.11 -18.52
CA SER A 237 6.90 -26.52 -19.91
C SER A 237 8.29 -26.48 -20.56
N ILE A 238 9.22 -27.30 -20.05
CA ILE A 238 10.32 -27.78 -20.88
C ILE A 238 9.74 -28.96 -21.66
N ALA A 239 9.24 -28.68 -22.87
CA ALA A 239 8.90 -29.71 -23.85
C ALA A 239 9.85 -29.55 -25.05
N ARG A 240 10.71 -30.56 -25.19
CA ARG A 240 11.80 -30.80 -26.14
C ARG A 240 11.54 -30.39 -27.60
N GLY A 241 12.59 -29.86 -28.22
CA GLY A 241 12.97 -30.05 -29.63
C GLY A 241 14.49 -29.91 -29.77
N THR A 242 15.17 -30.99 -30.15
CA THR A 242 16.58 -31.10 -30.57
C THR A 242 16.82 -30.21 -31.81
N GLU A 243 17.95 -29.55 -32.10
CA GLU A 243 19.37 -29.97 -32.16
C GLU A 243 20.22 -28.68 -32.42
N ASP A 244 21.51 -28.73 -32.04
CA ASP A 244 22.65 -27.91 -32.52
C ASP A 244 22.82 -26.42 -32.15
N GLY A 245 23.73 -26.19 -31.19
CA GLY A 245 24.99 -25.44 -31.41
C GLY A 245 24.95 -23.92 -31.58
N ALA A 246 25.25 -23.19 -30.50
CA ALA A 246 26.35 -22.20 -30.39
C ALA A 246 26.17 -21.34 -29.12
N GLU A 247 27.22 -21.25 -28.30
CA GLU A 247 27.26 -20.35 -27.16
C GLU A 247 27.05 -18.89 -27.57
N ARG A 248 26.06 -18.24 -26.95
CA ARG A 248 26.10 -16.81 -26.67
C ARG A 248 25.73 -16.58 -25.22
N ILE A 249 26.71 -16.09 -24.47
CA ILE A 249 26.46 -15.40 -23.21
C ILE A 249 25.84 -14.05 -23.59
N GLU A 250 24.52 -13.95 -23.51
CA GLU A 250 23.75 -12.70 -23.69
C GLU A 250 23.17 -12.25 -22.35
N ALA A 251 23.06 -10.94 -22.18
CA ALA A 251 22.69 -10.22 -20.96
C ALA A 251 21.53 -10.89 -20.21
N GLY A 252 21.58 -10.87 -18.88
CA GLY A 252 20.55 -11.42 -18.00
C GLY A 252 19.17 -10.81 -18.24
N GLU A 253 18.49 -11.28 -19.28
CA GLU A 253 17.06 -11.19 -19.47
C GLU A 253 16.44 -12.00 -18.35
N ARG A 254 15.98 -11.31 -17.31
CA ARG A 254 14.88 -11.84 -16.52
C ARG A 254 13.73 -12.02 -17.50
N GLU A 255 13.51 -13.25 -17.96
CA GLU A 255 12.23 -13.63 -18.57
C GLU A 255 11.16 -13.34 -17.52
N LEU A 256 10.52 -12.19 -17.66
CA LEU A 256 9.36 -11.83 -16.87
C LEU A 256 8.25 -12.78 -17.30
N PRO A 257 7.65 -13.56 -16.39
CA PRO A 257 6.57 -14.46 -16.75
C PRO A 257 5.44 -13.64 -17.42
N PRO A 258 4.78 -14.19 -18.46
CA PRO A 258 3.76 -13.49 -19.20
C PRO A 258 2.62 -13.06 -18.27
N LEU A 259 2.12 -11.84 -18.46
CA LEU A 259 1.00 -11.28 -17.71
C LEU A 259 -0.20 -12.23 -17.80
N SER A 260 -0.63 -12.80 -16.67
CA SER A 260 -1.79 -13.69 -16.63
C SER A 260 -3.08 -12.86 -16.50
N ARG A 261 -4.23 -13.39 -16.97
CA ARG A 261 -5.54 -12.71 -16.78
C ARG A 261 -5.87 -12.43 -15.31
N ARG A 262 -5.23 -13.14 -14.37
CA ARG A 262 -5.38 -12.87 -12.93
C ARG A 262 -4.63 -11.63 -12.49
N ASP A 263 -3.55 -11.23 -13.18
CA ASP A 263 -2.78 -10.03 -12.84
C ASP A 263 -3.64 -8.75 -12.90
N ASP A 264 -4.62 -8.68 -13.79
CA ASP A 264 -5.57 -7.55 -13.82
C ASP A 264 -6.46 -7.51 -12.57
N GLY A 265 -6.88 -8.68 -12.08
CA GLY A 265 -7.62 -8.79 -10.83
C GLY A 265 -6.79 -8.43 -9.62
N VAL A 266 -5.52 -8.86 -9.59
CA VAL A 266 -4.57 -8.49 -8.54
C VAL A 266 -4.30 -6.99 -8.54
N ARG A 267 -4.14 -6.35 -9.70
CA ARG A 267 -4.00 -4.87 -9.79
C ARG A 267 -5.22 -4.16 -9.21
N ARG A 268 -6.43 -4.60 -9.52
CA ARG A 268 -7.67 -4.02 -8.98
C ARG A 268 -7.82 -4.27 -7.49
N PHE A 269 -7.42 -5.44 -6.98
CA PHE A 269 -7.39 -5.71 -5.55
C PHE A 269 -6.41 -4.79 -4.82
N ILE A 270 -5.20 -4.59 -5.37
CA ILE A 270 -4.23 -3.62 -4.84
C ILE A 270 -4.85 -2.22 -4.82
N ALA A 271 -5.49 -1.78 -5.91
CA ALA A 271 -6.14 -0.48 -5.98
C ALA A 271 -7.25 -0.31 -4.93
N LEU A 272 -8.10 -1.33 -4.73
CA LEU A 272 -9.13 -1.33 -3.69
C LEU A 272 -8.53 -1.19 -2.29
N VAL A 273 -7.51 -1.99 -1.95
CA VAL A 273 -6.82 -1.93 -0.66
C VAL A 273 -6.23 -0.54 -0.44
N ASP A 274 -5.59 0.01 -1.47
CA ASP A 274 -4.97 1.33 -1.42
C ASP A 274 -6.00 2.44 -1.17
N GLU A 275 -7.12 2.44 -1.88
CA GLU A 275 -8.17 3.45 -1.72
C GLU A 275 -8.88 3.34 -0.35
N CYS A 276 -9.15 2.12 0.13
CA CYS A 276 -9.67 1.91 1.48
C CYS A 276 -8.68 2.40 2.54
N TYR A 277 -7.39 2.12 2.36
CA TYR A 277 -6.35 2.51 3.31
C TYR A 277 -6.23 4.03 3.43
N ASP A 278 -6.06 4.69 2.28
CA ASP A 278 -5.79 6.12 2.22
C ASP A 278 -6.98 6.96 2.74
N ARG A 279 -8.22 6.50 2.51
CA ARG A 279 -9.43 7.14 3.06
C ARG A 279 -9.81 6.71 4.47
N ARG A 280 -9.02 5.84 5.11
CA ARG A 280 -9.31 5.26 6.42
C ARG A 280 -10.65 4.50 6.48
N VAL A 281 -11.07 3.90 5.36
CA VAL A 281 -12.26 3.04 5.26
C VAL A 281 -11.85 1.60 5.59
N PRO A 282 -12.35 0.99 6.70
CA PRO A 282 -12.01 -0.39 7.03
C PRO A 282 -12.48 -1.38 5.96
N LEU A 283 -11.53 -2.15 5.44
CA LEU A 283 -11.76 -3.26 4.53
C LEU A 283 -11.80 -4.58 5.32
N TYR A 284 -12.90 -5.32 5.17
CA TYR A 284 -13.11 -6.63 5.77
C TYR A 284 -13.03 -7.70 4.69
N VAL A 285 -12.08 -8.62 4.78
CA VAL A 285 -11.78 -9.57 3.71
C VAL A 285 -12.00 -11.01 4.17
N GLU A 286 -12.68 -11.78 3.34
CA GLU A 286 -12.74 -13.24 3.45
C GLU A 286 -12.08 -13.88 2.22
N ALA A 287 -11.04 -14.68 2.48
CA ALA A 287 -10.18 -15.26 1.44
C ALA A 287 -9.93 -16.76 1.64
N GLU A 288 -9.46 -17.44 0.60
CA GLU A 288 -9.12 -18.87 0.63
C GLU A 288 -7.87 -19.20 1.45
N VAL A 289 -6.96 -18.24 1.59
CA VAL A 289 -5.62 -18.42 2.20
C VAL A 289 -5.31 -17.27 3.17
N PRO A 290 -4.35 -17.42 4.10
CA PRO A 290 -3.84 -16.31 4.91
C PRO A 290 -3.35 -15.12 4.07
N MET A 291 -3.32 -13.92 4.66
CA MET A 291 -2.89 -12.70 3.98
C MET A 291 -1.50 -12.82 3.33
N GLU A 292 -0.57 -13.47 4.03
CA GLU A 292 0.80 -13.71 3.61
C GLU A 292 0.90 -14.67 2.41
N GLU A 293 -0.13 -15.48 2.19
CA GLU A 293 -0.20 -16.50 1.14
C GLU A 293 -1.08 -16.09 -0.05
N LEU A 294 -1.72 -14.91 -0.01
CA LEU A 294 -2.56 -14.42 -1.10
C LEU A 294 -1.78 -14.34 -2.42
N TYR A 295 -0.62 -13.69 -2.41
CA TYR A 295 0.24 -13.52 -3.60
C TYR A 295 1.73 -13.57 -3.20
N PRO A 296 2.27 -14.75 -2.83
CA PRO A 296 3.66 -14.90 -2.40
C PRO A 296 4.65 -14.59 -3.52
N HIS A 297 4.30 -14.92 -4.76
CA HIS A 297 5.14 -14.79 -5.95
C HIS A 297 4.29 -14.38 -7.15
N GLY A 298 4.90 -13.68 -8.11
CA GLY A 298 4.28 -13.26 -9.37
C GLY A 298 4.73 -11.87 -9.82
N TYR A 299 4.29 -11.45 -11.00
CA TYR A 299 4.67 -10.16 -11.61
C TYR A 299 4.38 -8.96 -10.70
N LEU A 300 3.28 -9.04 -9.94
CA LEU A 300 2.82 -8.00 -9.04
C LEU A 300 3.27 -8.21 -7.59
N ALA A 301 4.22 -9.11 -7.32
CA ALA A 301 4.63 -9.43 -5.95
C ALA A 301 5.15 -8.19 -5.23
N PHE A 302 5.82 -7.32 -5.98
CA PHE A 302 6.31 -6.06 -5.47
C PHE A 302 5.18 -5.13 -4.96
N PRO A 303 4.26 -4.64 -5.81
CA PRO A 303 3.17 -3.77 -5.36
C PRO A 303 2.21 -4.48 -4.38
N PHE A 304 2.09 -5.81 -4.46
CA PHE A 304 1.27 -6.58 -3.53
C PHE A 304 1.82 -6.58 -2.10
N ARG A 305 3.14 -6.62 -1.88
CA ARG A 305 3.72 -6.52 -0.53
C ARG A 305 3.30 -5.25 0.20
N ARG A 306 3.13 -4.14 -0.52
CA ARG A 306 2.62 -2.88 0.04
C ARG A 306 1.14 -3.00 0.43
N ALA A 307 0.31 -3.57 -0.44
CA ALA A 307 -1.09 -3.86 -0.12
C ALA A 307 -1.22 -4.79 1.09
N LEU A 308 -0.36 -5.80 1.21
CA LEU A 308 -0.28 -6.70 2.36
C LEU A 308 0.00 -5.94 3.67
N SER A 309 0.99 -5.05 3.68
CA SER A 309 1.28 -4.21 4.86
C SER A 309 0.09 -3.34 5.27
N ARG A 310 -0.64 -2.80 4.28
CA ARG A 310 -1.85 -1.99 4.52
C ARG A 310 -2.97 -2.84 5.12
N LEU A 311 -3.22 -4.04 4.59
CA LEU A 311 -4.18 -4.99 5.14
C LEU A 311 -3.84 -5.39 6.59
N GLN A 312 -2.56 -5.60 6.89
CA GLN A 312 -2.08 -5.90 8.25
C GLN A 312 -2.32 -4.72 9.21
N GLU A 313 -2.05 -3.48 8.79
CA GLU A 313 -2.35 -2.31 9.63
C GLU A 313 -3.86 -2.11 9.85
N MET A 314 -4.67 -2.41 8.82
CA MET A 314 -6.12 -2.46 8.95
C MET A 314 -6.60 -3.50 9.97
N GLN A 315 -5.75 -4.38 10.51
CA GLN A 315 -6.13 -5.28 11.62
C GLN A 315 -5.98 -4.64 13.01
N LEU A 316 -5.65 -3.35 13.11
CA LEU A 316 -5.54 -2.64 14.39
C LEU A 316 -6.85 -1.92 14.72
N ALA A 317 -7.29 -1.94 15.99
CA ALA A 317 -8.53 -1.28 16.42
C ALA A 317 -8.54 0.24 16.16
N ARG A 318 -7.37 0.87 16.17
CA ARG A 318 -7.19 2.30 15.84
C ARG A 318 -7.44 2.65 14.37
N PHE A 319 -7.50 1.66 13.49
CA PHE A 319 -7.72 1.92 12.07
C PHE A 319 -9.20 2.24 11.83
N GLY A 320 -9.48 3.34 11.11
CA GLY A 320 -10.83 3.80 10.79
C GLY A 320 -11.58 4.48 11.94
N THR A 321 -10.91 4.72 13.08
CA THR A 321 -11.41 5.60 14.14
C THR A 321 -10.95 7.03 13.82
N ARG A 322 -11.90 7.95 13.61
CA ARG A 322 -11.63 9.39 13.50
C ARG A 322 -11.34 9.98 14.87
#